data_AF-A0A2N3QNV5-F1
#
_entry.id   AF-A0A2N3QNV5-F1
#
_cell.length_a   1.000
_cell.length_b   1.000
_cell.length_c   1.000
_cell.angle_alpha   90.00
_cell.angle_beta   90.00
_cell.angle_gamma   90.00
#
_symmetry.space_group_name_H-M   'P 1'
#
loop_
_entity.id
_entity.type
_entity.pdbx_description
1 polymer ?
#
loop_
_entity_poly.entity_id
_entity_poly.type
_entity_poly.pdbx_seq_one_letter_code
_entity_poly.pdbx_strand_id
1 'polypeptide(L)'
;MSGGDGTDYVAQLKAKDTEIEALQATEKLGKEIADLKAHLAEERTEFALRSAGVRSVTAAKALLAERDGDVAALVKAEPWLFDAGGSGKGGATGLEPAGASGGSDDQYMKRWERIAGLADKGKEG
;
A
#
# COMPACT_ATOMS: atom_id res chain seq x y z
N MET A 1 -40.16 -19.47 -60.61
CA MET A 1 -38.92 -18.79 -60.18
C MET A 1 -39.29 -17.91 -59.00
N SER A 2 -38.84 -18.23 -57.79
CA SER A 2 -38.64 -17.31 -56.64
C SER A 2 -38.52 -18.19 -55.40
N GLY A 3 -37.28 -18.44 -54.95
CA GLY A 3 -36.99 -19.37 -53.86
C GLY A 3 -35.51 -19.34 -53.43
N GLY A 4 -34.61 -18.92 -54.32
CA GLY A 4 -33.19 -18.69 -54.02
C GLY A 4 -32.93 -17.36 -53.28
N ASP A 5 -33.65 -16.29 -53.63
CA ASP A 5 -33.38 -14.95 -53.07
C ASP A 5 -33.63 -14.87 -51.55
N GLY A 6 -34.61 -15.62 -51.04
CA GLY A 6 -34.91 -15.66 -49.61
C GLY A 6 -33.86 -16.43 -48.79
N THR A 7 -33.29 -17.51 -49.34
CA THR A 7 -32.19 -18.25 -48.69
C THR A 7 -30.89 -17.48 -48.71
N ASP A 8 -30.62 -16.76 -49.80
CA ASP A 8 -29.41 -15.92 -49.95
C ASP A 8 -29.46 -14.72 -48.99
N TYR A 9 -30.63 -14.12 -48.80
CA TYR A 9 -30.83 -13.04 -47.83
C TYR A 9 -30.63 -13.51 -46.38
N VAL A 10 -31.13 -14.71 -46.02
CA VAL A 10 -30.92 -15.30 -44.69
C VAL A 10 -29.43 -15.60 -44.44
N ALA A 11 -28.70 -16.07 -45.45
CA ALA A 11 -27.26 -16.29 -45.35
C ALA A 11 -26.50 -14.96 -45.17
N GLN A 12 -26.89 -13.92 -45.90
CA GLN A 12 -26.32 -12.58 -45.78
C GLN A 12 -26.56 -11.97 -44.39
N LEU A 13 -27.76 -12.11 -43.84
CA LEU A 13 -28.08 -11.65 -42.49
C LEU A 13 -27.21 -12.34 -41.43
N LYS A 14 -27.07 -13.68 -41.51
CA LYS A 14 -26.21 -14.41 -40.59
C LYS A 14 -24.75 -13.97 -40.66
N ALA A 15 -24.23 -13.70 -41.86
CA ALA A 15 -22.89 -13.17 -42.02
C ALA A 15 -22.74 -11.78 -41.37
N LYS A 16 -23.75 -10.92 -41.52
CA LYS A 16 -23.77 -9.61 -40.87
C LYS A 16 -23.88 -9.71 -39.35
N ASP A 17 -24.67 -10.62 -38.82
CA ASP A 17 -24.75 -10.87 -37.38
C ASP A 17 -23.38 -11.31 -36.84
N THR A 18 -22.66 -12.21 -37.53
CA THR A 18 -21.31 -12.62 -37.11
C THR A 18 -20.30 -11.47 -37.16
N GLU A 19 -20.42 -10.57 -38.14
CA GLU A 19 -19.56 -9.39 -38.25
C GLU A 19 -19.86 -8.38 -37.12
N ILE A 20 -21.14 -8.17 -36.80
CA ILE A 20 -21.57 -7.31 -35.69
C ILE A 20 -21.07 -7.86 -34.36
N GLU A 21 -21.22 -9.15 -34.10
CA GLU A 21 -20.72 -9.80 -32.88
C GLU A 21 -19.20 -9.67 -32.75
N ALA A 22 -18.45 -9.83 -33.85
CA ALA A 22 -17.01 -9.63 -33.85
C ALA A 22 -16.65 -8.17 -33.53
N LEU A 23 -17.34 -7.19 -34.12
CA LEU A 23 -17.13 -5.77 -33.82
C LEU A 23 -17.45 -5.47 -32.36
N GLN A 24 -18.57 -5.94 -31.83
CA GLN A 24 -18.95 -5.76 -30.42
C GLN A 24 -17.92 -6.37 -29.46
N ALA A 25 -17.35 -7.54 -29.79
CA ALA A 25 -16.27 -8.13 -29.01
C ALA A 25 -15.02 -7.24 -29.00
N THR A 26 -14.65 -6.65 -30.14
CA THR A 26 -13.50 -5.72 -30.20
C THR A 26 -13.75 -4.43 -29.43
N GLU A 27 -14.96 -3.87 -29.50
CA GLU A 27 -15.34 -2.67 -28.73
C GLU A 27 -15.29 -2.94 -27.22
N LYS A 28 -15.78 -4.11 -26.79
CA LYS A 28 -15.74 -4.52 -25.39
C LYS A 28 -14.31 -4.63 -24.88
N LEU A 29 -13.43 -5.34 -25.60
CA LEU A 29 -12.02 -5.43 -25.24
C LEU A 29 -11.32 -4.06 -25.25
N GLY A 30 -11.69 -3.19 -26.18
CA GLY A 30 -11.20 -1.80 -26.23
C GLY A 30 -11.55 -1.02 -24.96
N LYS A 31 -12.79 -1.16 -24.48
CA LYS A 31 -13.24 -0.55 -23.21
C LYS A 31 -12.49 -1.12 -22.01
N GLU A 32 -12.37 -2.44 -21.90
CA GLU A 32 -11.63 -3.09 -20.81
C GLU A 32 -10.16 -2.63 -20.76
N ILE A 33 -9.49 -2.51 -21.93
CA ILE A 33 -8.12 -1.98 -22.01
C ILE A 33 -8.05 -0.53 -21.54
N ALA A 34 -9.02 0.31 -21.91
CA ALA A 34 -9.06 1.70 -21.47
C ALA A 34 -9.26 1.80 -19.94
N ASP A 35 -10.17 1.00 -19.38
CA ASP A 35 -10.43 0.95 -17.95
C ASP A 35 -9.19 0.47 -17.17
N LEU A 36 -8.54 -0.61 -17.63
CA LEU A 36 -7.30 -1.10 -17.00
C LEU A 36 -6.17 -0.06 -17.04
N LYS A 37 -6.05 0.70 -18.13
CA LYS A 37 -5.08 1.81 -18.21
C LYS A 37 -5.39 2.92 -17.23
N ALA A 38 -6.67 3.28 -17.05
CA ALA A 38 -7.09 4.27 -16.08
C ALA A 38 -6.81 3.80 -14.64
N HIS A 39 -7.15 2.54 -14.33
CA HIS A 39 -6.83 1.94 -13.03
C HIS A 39 -5.32 1.92 -12.75
N LEU A 40 -4.51 1.55 -13.74
CA LEU A 40 -3.05 1.54 -13.59
C LEU A 40 -2.47 2.95 -13.33
N ALA A 41 -3.01 3.98 -13.98
CA ALA A 41 -2.58 5.35 -13.75
C ALA A 41 -2.92 5.81 -12.31
N GLU A 42 -4.10 5.44 -11.83
CA GLU A 42 -4.52 5.72 -10.46
C GLU A 42 -3.65 4.99 -9.44
N GLU A 43 -3.40 3.69 -9.63
CA GLU A 43 -2.53 2.89 -8.75
C GLU A 43 -1.09 3.41 -8.71
N ARG A 44 -0.53 3.82 -9.87
CA ARG A 44 0.80 4.44 -9.92
C ARG A 44 0.87 5.71 -9.09
N THR A 45 -0.18 6.52 -9.14
CA THR A 45 -0.28 7.76 -8.35
C THR A 45 -0.39 7.45 -6.86
N GLU A 46 -1.25 6.51 -6.48
CA GLU A 46 -1.35 6.05 -5.08
C GLU A 46 -0.04 5.49 -4.55
N PHE A 47 0.63 4.66 -5.34
CA PHE A 47 1.90 4.06 -4.98
C PHE A 47 2.94 5.15 -4.72
N ALA A 48 3.09 6.11 -5.62
CA ALA A 48 4.02 7.23 -5.45
C ALA A 48 3.74 8.03 -4.17
N LEU A 49 2.47 8.32 -3.88
CA LEU A 49 2.05 9.02 -2.66
C LEU A 49 2.35 8.22 -1.38
N ARG A 50 2.07 6.90 -1.38
CA ARG A 50 2.37 6.02 -0.25
C ARG A 50 3.87 5.88 -0.03
N SER A 51 4.65 5.74 -1.09
CA SER A 51 6.11 5.71 -1.02
C SER A 51 6.70 7.02 -0.48
N ALA A 52 6.04 8.16 -0.72
CA ALA A 52 6.39 9.44 -0.14
C ALA A 52 5.95 9.61 1.33
N GLY A 53 5.26 8.62 1.92
CA GLY A 53 4.84 8.66 3.32
C GLY A 53 3.57 9.48 3.57
N VAL A 54 2.66 9.58 2.59
CA VAL A 54 1.41 10.32 2.76
C VAL A 54 0.57 9.78 3.92
N ARG A 55 0.04 10.67 4.76
CA ARG A 55 -0.87 10.34 5.86
C ARG A 55 -2.29 10.03 5.39
N SER A 56 -2.72 10.68 4.30
CA SER A 56 -4.03 10.45 3.66
C SER A 56 -3.91 10.56 2.15
N VAL A 57 -4.05 9.41 1.47
CA VAL A 57 -4.01 9.32 0.00
C VAL A 57 -5.12 10.15 -0.64
N THR A 58 -6.33 10.11 -0.07
CA THR A 58 -7.48 10.86 -0.59
C THR A 58 -7.24 12.37 -0.56
N ALA A 59 -6.70 12.89 0.55
CA ALA A 59 -6.38 14.31 0.66
C ALA A 59 -5.24 14.70 -0.30
N ALA A 60 -4.22 13.85 -0.45
CA ALA A 60 -3.15 14.12 -1.39
C ALA A 60 -3.63 14.13 -2.84
N LYS A 61 -4.47 13.19 -3.26
CA LYS A 61 -5.05 13.18 -4.61
C LYS A 61 -5.83 14.44 -4.92
N ALA A 62 -6.61 14.95 -3.96
CA ALA A 62 -7.36 16.19 -4.14
C ALA A 62 -6.45 17.40 -4.39
N LEU A 63 -5.30 17.46 -3.71
CA LEU A 63 -4.34 18.57 -3.82
C LEU A 63 -3.33 18.38 -4.96
N LEU A 64 -3.14 17.15 -5.44
CA LEU A 64 -2.15 16.80 -6.45
C LEU A 64 -2.47 17.42 -7.83
N ALA A 65 -3.76 17.60 -8.14
CA ALA A 65 -4.19 18.24 -9.37
C ALA A 65 -3.73 19.71 -9.47
N GLU A 66 -3.64 20.42 -8.35
CA GLU A 66 -3.12 21.79 -8.29
C GLU A 66 -1.59 21.88 -8.43
N ARG A 67 -0.92 20.72 -8.52
CA ARG A 67 0.54 20.58 -8.62
C ARG A 67 0.93 19.77 -9.84
N ASP A 68 0.07 19.71 -10.85
CA ASP A 68 0.32 19.00 -12.12
C ASP A 68 0.73 17.52 -11.96
N GLY A 69 0.26 16.85 -10.90
CA GLY A 69 0.67 15.46 -10.65
C GLY A 69 2.00 15.31 -9.91
N ASP A 70 2.69 16.41 -9.57
CA ASP A 70 4.02 16.39 -8.96
C ASP A 70 3.94 16.15 -7.44
N VAL A 71 4.26 14.91 -7.06
CA VAL A 71 4.33 14.47 -5.65
C VAL A 71 5.41 15.25 -4.88
N ALA A 72 6.54 15.60 -5.48
CA ALA A 72 7.61 16.33 -4.81
C ALA A 72 7.20 17.80 -4.54
N ALA A 73 6.53 18.43 -5.51
CA ALA A 73 5.93 19.74 -5.33
C ALA A 73 4.86 19.72 -4.23
N LEU A 74 4.03 18.67 -4.18
CA LEU A 74 3.03 18.48 -3.14
C LEU A 74 3.66 18.31 -1.75
N VAL A 75 4.73 17.50 -1.62
CA VAL A 75 5.48 17.34 -0.36
C VAL A 75 6.06 18.67 0.13
N LYS A 76 6.60 19.48 -0.79
CA LYS A 76 7.16 20.80 -0.46
C LYS A 76 6.08 21.81 -0.03
N ALA A 77 4.95 21.82 -0.72
CA ALA A 77 3.85 22.73 -0.45
C ALA A 77 3.09 22.37 0.83
N GLU A 78 2.84 21.08 1.05
CA GLU A 78 2.02 20.56 2.15
C GLU A 78 2.78 19.55 3.03
N PRO A 79 3.87 19.94 3.74
CA PRO A 79 4.66 19.01 4.53
C PRO A 79 3.87 18.29 5.63
N TRP A 80 2.78 18.90 6.13
CA TRP A 80 1.91 18.33 7.16
C TRP A 80 1.16 17.06 6.71
N LEU A 81 1.01 16.88 5.39
CA LEU A 81 0.28 15.75 4.81
C LEU A 81 1.15 14.50 4.69
N PHE A 82 2.47 14.63 4.83
CA PHE A 82 3.43 13.54 4.74
C PHE A 82 4.06 13.28 6.10
N ASP A 83 4.39 12.03 6.37
CA ASP A 83 5.23 11.68 7.50
C ASP A 83 6.68 12.06 7.13
N ALA A 84 7.29 12.95 7.91
CA ALA A 84 8.64 13.47 7.66
C ALA A 84 9.76 12.44 7.95
N GLY A 85 9.47 11.13 7.86
CA GLY A 85 10.34 10.09 8.41
C GLY A 85 10.42 10.15 9.93
N GLY A 86 9.47 10.82 10.58
CA GLY A 86 9.34 10.87 12.01
C GLY A 86 8.68 9.59 12.45
N SER A 87 9.44 8.49 12.41
CA SER A 87 9.10 7.24 13.06
C SER A 87 8.28 7.54 14.32
N GLY A 88 6.99 7.18 14.31
CA GLY A 88 6.14 7.06 15.51
C GLY A 88 6.64 5.97 16.46
N LYS A 89 7.97 5.90 16.60
CA LYS A 89 8.81 4.96 17.31
C LYS A 89 9.96 5.78 17.91
N GLY A 90 9.59 6.84 18.63
CA GLY A 90 10.53 7.79 19.25
C GLY A 90 9.93 8.50 20.46
N GLY A 91 8.82 8.00 20.99
CA GLY A 91 8.39 8.31 22.36
C GLY A 91 8.99 7.32 23.35
N ALA A 92 10.21 6.83 23.09
CA ALA A 92 11.01 6.29 24.18
C ALA A 92 11.74 7.50 24.74
N THR A 93 11.24 8.04 25.85
CA THR A 93 12.13 8.57 26.87
C THR A 93 13.40 7.73 26.83
N GLY A 94 14.57 8.31 26.56
CA GLY A 94 15.86 7.59 26.52
C GLY A 94 16.28 7.00 27.88
N LEU A 95 15.29 6.70 28.72
CA LEU A 95 15.37 6.05 30.00
C LEU A 95 14.73 4.68 29.82
N GLU A 96 15.43 3.67 30.31
CA GLU A 96 14.90 2.32 30.37
C GLU A 96 13.51 2.33 31.05
N PRO A 97 12.55 1.52 30.58
CA PRO A 97 11.27 1.41 31.26
C PRO A 97 11.53 1.06 32.71
N ALA A 98 10.89 1.76 33.65
CA ALA A 98 11.16 1.64 35.09
C ALA A 98 10.94 0.22 35.68
N GLY A 99 10.51 -0.75 34.86
CA GLY A 99 10.40 -2.17 35.19
C GLY A 99 11.31 -3.10 34.35
N ALA A 100 12.11 -2.60 33.41
CA ALA A 100 13.21 -3.39 32.85
C ALA A 100 14.21 -3.56 33.99
N SER A 101 14.51 -4.81 34.35
CA SER A 101 15.60 -5.09 35.28
C SER A 101 16.91 -4.74 34.59
N GLY A 102 17.27 -3.45 34.59
CA GLY A 102 18.52 -2.87 34.08
C GLY A 102 19.72 -3.25 34.94
N GLY A 103 19.84 -4.53 35.27
CA GLY A 103 21.05 -5.14 35.79
C GLY A 103 21.49 -6.19 34.79
N SER A 104 22.79 -6.28 34.51
CA SER A 104 23.32 -7.46 33.81
C SER A 104 22.85 -8.73 34.52
N ASP A 105 22.83 -9.86 33.80
CA ASP A 105 22.46 -11.16 34.37
C ASP A 105 23.23 -11.44 35.68
N ASP A 106 24.50 -11.00 35.75
CA ASP A 106 25.33 -11.07 36.97
C ASP A 106 24.75 -10.32 38.17
N GLN A 107 24.14 -9.14 37.96
CA GLN A 107 23.54 -8.34 39.02
C GLN A 107 22.20 -8.92 39.47
N TYR A 108 21.47 -9.54 38.53
CA TYR A 108 20.26 -10.29 38.81
C TYR A 108 20.57 -11.53 39.66
N MET A 109 21.59 -12.31 39.27
CA MET A 109 22.03 -13.49 40.02
C MET A 109 22.60 -13.14 41.40
N LYS A 110 23.42 -12.08 41.52
CA LYS A 110 23.91 -11.59 42.84
C LYS A 110 22.80 -11.18 43.79
N ARG A 111 21.68 -10.65 43.27
CA ARG A 111 20.50 -10.34 44.09
C ARG A 111 19.87 -11.62 44.62
N TRP A 112 19.70 -12.64 43.80
CA TRP A 112 19.17 -13.93 44.22
C TRP A 112 20.06 -14.66 45.22
N GLU A 113 21.38 -14.65 45.02
CA GLU A 113 22.35 -15.21 45.96
C GLU A 113 22.27 -14.55 47.35
N ARG A 114 22.07 -13.23 47.39
CA ARG A 114 21.86 -12.49 48.65
C ARG A 114 20.54 -12.85 49.31
N ILE A 115 19.45 -12.92 48.55
CA ILE A 115 18.11 -13.27 49.06
C ILE A 115 18.10 -14.71 49.60
N ALA A 116 18.81 -15.62 48.95
CA ALA A 116 18.95 -17.01 49.35
C ALA A 116 19.95 -17.23 50.52
N GLY A 117 20.63 -16.17 51.00
CA GLY A 117 21.64 -16.28 52.05
C GLY A 117 22.91 -17.03 51.65
N LEU A 118 23.15 -17.20 50.34
CA LEU A 118 24.31 -17.91 49.78
C LEU A 118 25.53 -17.00 49.64
N ALA A 119 25.34 -15.68 49.75
CA ALA A 119 26.41 -14.69 49.59
C ALA A 119 27.42 -14.66 50.75
N ASP A 120 27.13 -15.30 51.89
CA ASP A 120 27.99 -15.32 53.10
C ASP A 120 28.31 -16.75 53.56
N LYS A 121 28.88 -17.54 52.66
CA LYS A 121 29.50 -18.85 52.96
C LYS A 121 30.96 -18.81 52.50
N GLY A 122 31.75 -17.89 53.07
CA GLY A 122 33.13 -17.65 52.62
C GLY A 122 34.12 -17.13 53.66
N LYS A 123 33.74 -17.08 54.95
CA LYS A 123 34.58 -16.81 56.13
C LYS A 123 33.85 -17.46 57.31
N GLU A 124 34.42 -18.25 58.22
CA GLU A 124 35.77 -18.59 58.67
C GLU A 124 35.64 -19.89 59.48
N GLY A 125 36.75 -20.59 59.72
CA GLY A 125 36.95 -21.40 60.94
C GLY A 125 36.61 -22.88 60.87
#